data_AF-A0A958LDY8-F1
#
_entry.id   AF-A0A958LDY8-F1
#
_cell.length_a   1.000
_cell.length_b   1.000
_cell.length_c   1.000
_cell.angle_alpha   90.00
_cell.angle_beta   90.00
_cell.angle_gamma   90.00
#
_symmetry.space_group_name_H-M   'P 1'
#
loop_
_entity.id
_entity.type
_entity.pdbx_description
1 polymer ?
#
loop_
_entity_poly.entity_id
_entity_poly.type
_entity_poly.pdbx_seq_one_letter_code
_entity_poly.pdbx_strand_id
1 'polypeptide(L)'
;MSTTLALGWRNIWRHPRRSSLTLLAVAFAAAVLVFFIGLQLSSYDASIQASISIYHGALQVQPAGYQDEPRIGTALDDPEQLRQKIERLAGVRAATIRAEGFALASSESRSYGVQIIGVEPEREGAVSTIPGVVRSGSWLS
;
A
#
# COMPACT_ATOMS: atom_id res chain seq x y z
N MET A 1 0.80 26.87 -46.91
CA MET A 1 0.96 26.39 -45.52
C MET A 1 2.42 26.14 -45.09
N SER A 2 3.42 26.10 -45.98
CA SER A 2 4.84 25.91 -45.59
C SER A 2 5.60 27.21 -45.27
N THR A 3 5.17 28.35 -45.82
CA THR A 3 5.88 29.64 -45.68
C THR A 3 5.80 30.23 -44.27
N THR A 4 4.67 30.06 -43.58
CA THR A 4 4.49 30.50 -42.18
C THR A 4 5.37 29.71 -41.21
N LEU A 5 5.52 28.40 -41.43
CA LEU A 5 6.40 27.54 -40.62
C LEU A 5 7.88 27.93 -40.79
N ALA A 6 8.31 28.18 -42.03
CA ALA A 6 9.69 28.58 -42.35
C ALA A 6 10.04 29.97 -41.79
N LEU A 7 9.09 30.92 -41.84
CA LEU A 7 9.24 32.25 -41.24
C LEU A 7 9.29 32.18 -39.71
N GLY A 8 8.44 31.35 -39.08
CA GLY A 8 8.45 31.12 -37.64
C GLY A 8 9.76 30.53 -37.13
N TRP A 9 10.31 29.52 -37.81
CA TRP A 9 11.58 28.88 -37.45
C TRP A 9 12.77 29.85 -37.52
N ARG A 10 12.85 30.66 -38.59
CA ARG A 10 13.89 31.69 -38.73
C ARG A 10 13.76 32.80 -37.68
N ASN A 11 12.54 33.11 -37.25
CA ASN A 11 12.28 34.11 -36.20
C ASN A 11 12.78 33.64 -34.83
N ILE A 12 12.54 32.37 -34.48
CA ILE A 12 13.03 31.75 -33.24
C ILE A 12 14.57 31.73 -33.21
N TRP A 13 15.22 31.42 -34.33
CA TRP A 13 16.67 31.40 -34.44
C TRP A 13 17.33 32.80 -34.39
N ARG A 14 16.60 33.87 -34.72
CA ARG A 14 17.13 35.26 -34.71
C ARG A 14 17.23 35.88 -33.32
N HIS A 15 16.41 35.43 -32.36
CA HIS A 15 16.42 35.95 -30.99
C HIS A 15 16.54 34.81 -29.95
N PRO A 16 17.66 34.08 -29.93
CA PRO A 16 17.81 32.82 -29.19
C PRO A 16 17.64 32.99 -27.67
N ARG A 17 18.04 34.13 -27.10
CA ARG A 17 17.95 34.39 -25.65
C ARG A 17 16.51 34.51 -25.15
N ARG A 18 15.62 35.10 -25.95
CA ARG A 18 14.21 35.30 -25.55
C ARG A 18 13.39 34.05 -25.80
N SER A 19 13.62 33.38 -26.93
CA SER A 19 12.94 32.13 -27.26
C SER A 19 13.38 30.97 -26.35
N SER A 20 14.65 30.93 -25.93
CA SER A 20 15.12 29.90 -24.99
C SER A 20 14.46 30.03 -23.62
N LEU A 21 14.34 31.26 -23.09
CA LEU A 21 13.74 31.48 -21.77
C LEU A 21 12.27 31.01 -21.71
N THR A 22 11.48 31.32 -22.74
CA THR A 22 10.08 30.86 -22.83
C THR A 22 9.97 29.36 -23.04
N LEU A 23 10.85 28.77 -23.87
CA LEU A 23 10.87 27.32 -24.10
C LEU A 23 11.22 26.58 -22.81
N LEU A 24 12.21 27.09 -22.06
CA LEU A 24 12.69 26.48 -20.82
C LEU A 24 11.65 26.60 -19.70
N ALA A 25 10.91 27.70 -19.62
CA ALA A 25 9.79 27.85 -18.69
C ALA A 25 8.67 26.82 -18.96
N VAL A 26 8.27 26.65 -20.23
CA VAL A 26 7.25 25.66 -20.62
C VAL A 26 7.76 24.23 -20.39
N ALA A 27 9.01 23.94 -20.76
CA ALA A 27 9.62 22.63 -20.55
C ALA A 27 9.73 22.29 -19.05
N PHE A 28 10.11 23.25 -18.22
CA PHE A 28 10.19 23.09 -16.77
C PHE A 28 8.81 22.83 -16.16
N ALA A 29 7.80 23.61 -16.53
CA ALA A 29 6.43 23.41 -16.07
C ALA A 29 5.88 22.02 -16.47
N ALA A 30 6.12 21.60 -17.71
CA ALA A 30 5.73 20.28 -18.19
C ALA A 30 6.48 19.15 -17.45
N ALA A 31 7.79 19.30 -17.22
CA ALA A 31 8.58 18.32 -16.48
C ALA A 31 8.09 18.15 -15.04
N VAL A 32 7.80 19.27 -14.35
CA VAL A 32 7.23 19.26 -13.00
C VAL A 32 5.86 18.59 -13.00
N LEU A 33 4.98 18.92 -13.95
CA LEU A 33 3.65 18.31 -14.06
C LEU A 33 3.73 16.79 -14.26
N VAL A 34 4.56 16.32 -15.20
CA VAL A 34 4.76 14.88 -15.46
C VAL A 34 5.36 14.19 -14.24
N PHE A 35 6.32 14.82 -13.55
CA PHE A 35 6.90 14.29 -12.32
C PHE A 35 5.84 14.11 -11.22
N PHE A 36 4.99 15.11 -10.98
CA PHE A 36 3.94 15.01 -9.98
C PHE A 36 2.88 13.96 -10.32
N ILE A 37 2.50 13.84 -11.59
CA ILE A 37 1.58 12.79 -12.04
C ILE A 37 2.21 11.40 -11.82
N GLY A 38 3.49 11.23 -12.18
CA GLY A 38 4.21 9.98 -11.96
C GLY A 38 4.36 9.62 -10.48
N LEU A 39 4.68 10.61 -9.63
CA LEU A 39 4.76 10.44 -8.19
C LEU A 39 3.41 10.02 -7.59
N GLN A 40 2.32 10.63 -8.07
CA GLN A 40 0.97 10.33 -7.61
C GLN A 40 0.57 8.90 -8.00
N LEU A 41 0.76 8.50 -9.26
CA LEU A 41 0.46 7.14 -9.72
C LEU A 41 1.33 6.09 -9.02
N SER A 42 2.63 6.36 -8.87
CA SER A 42 3.54 5.46 -8.16
C SER A 42 3.18 5.32 -6.68
N SER A 43 2.72 6.40 -6.03
CA SER A 43 2.24 6.35 -4.65
C SER A 43 0.99 5.49 -4.53
N TYR A 44 0.07 5.56 -5.50
CA TYR A 44 -1.11 4.71 -5.53
C TYR A 44 -0.75 3.23 -5.72
N ASP A 45 0.08 2.90 -6.71
CA ASP A 45 0.49 1.51 -6.95
C ASP A 45 1.29 0.92 -5.79
N ALA A 46 2.20 1.71 -5.21
CA ALA A 46 2.97 1.31 -4.04
C ALA A 46 2.06 1.11 -2.82
N SER A 47 1.06 1.98 -2.63
CA SER A 47 0.09 1.84 -1.54
C SER A 47 -0.81 0.63 -1.72
N ILE A 48 -1.23 0.32 -2.95
CA ILE A 48 -2.06 -0.86 -3.24
C ILE A 48 -1.26 -2.13 -2.96
N GLN A 49 -0.02 -2.23 -3.46
CA GLN A 49 0.83 -3.39 -3.21
C GLN A 49 1.21 -3.53 -1.73
N ALA A 50 1.51 -2.43 -1.05
CA ALA A 50 1.79 -2.44 0.39
C ALA A 50 0.55 -2.85 1.20
N SER A 51 -0.62 -2.28 0.93
CA SER A 51 -1.86 -2.63 1.64
C SER A 51 -2.27 -4.10 1.43
N ILE A 52 -2.13 -4.62 0.21
CA ILE A 52 -2.48 -6.01 -0.10
C ILE A 52 -1.46 -6.99 0.51
N SER A 53 -0.16 -6.66 0.47
CA SER A 53 0.89 -7.55 0.98
C SER A 53 1.02 -7.56 2.51
N ILE A 54 0.67 -6.45 3.17
CA ILE A 54 0.84 -6.30 4.62
C ILE A 54 -0.43 -6.73 5.36
N TYR A 55 -1.60 -6.23 4.98
CA TYR A 55 -2.76 -6.30 5.89
C TYR A 55 -3.70 -7.47 5.64
N HIS A 56 -4.03 -7.86 4.40
CA HIS A 56 -5.22 -8.71 4.20
C HIS A 56 -5.01 -10.11 3.64
N GLY A 57 -3.87 -10.40 3.00
CA GLY A 57 -3.92 -11.48 2.00
C GLY A 57 -5.04 -11.18 0.98
N ALA A 58 -5.30 -12.06 0.03
CA ALA A 58 -6.30 -11.74 -1.01
C ALA A 58 -7.75 -11.63 -0.47
N LEU A 59 -8.04 -12.14 0.74
CA LEU A 59 -9.39 -12.27 1.26
C LEU A 59 -9.39 -12.42 2.79
N GLN A 60 -10.24 -11.68 3.50
CA GLN A 60 -10.43 -11.78 4.95
C GLN A 60 -11.87 -12.22 5.26
N VAL A 61 -12.02 -13.20 6.14
CA VAL A 61 -13.34 -13.63 6.65
C VAL A 61 -13.50 -13.12 8.07
N GLN A 62 -14.57 -12.38 8.33
CA GLN A 62 -14.89 -11.78 9.62
C GLN A 62 -16.33 -12.12 10.01
N PRO A 63 -16.65 -12.17 11.31
CA PRO A 63 -18.02 -12.34 11.76
C PRO A 63 -18.86 -11.10 11.40
N ALA A 64 -20.16 -11.30 11.14
CA ALA A 64 -21.06 -10.21 10.81
C ALA A 64 -21.09 -9.17 11.94
N GLY A 65 -20.94 -7.88 11.61
CA GLY A 65 -20.90 -6.79 12.59
C GLY A 65 -19.53 -6.51 13.22
N TYR A 66 -18.48 -7.29 12.90
CA TYR A 66 -17.12 -7.00 13.38
C TYR A 66 -16.58 -5.66 12.87
N GLN A 67 -16.96 -5.25 11.65
CA GLN A 67 -16.54 -3.96 11.08
C GLN A 67 -17.20 -2.76 11.78
N ASP A 68 -18.43 -2.94 12.27
CA ASP A 68 -19.17 -1.87 12.95
C ASP A 68 -18.71 -1.73 14.40
N GLU A 69 -18.41 -2.85 15.07
CA GLU A 69 -17.96 -2.87 16.45
C GLU A 69 -16.86 -3.93 16.68
N PRO A 70 -15.58 -3.59 16.47
CA PRO A 70 -14.47 -4.52 16.65
C PRO A 70 -14.25 -4.80 18.14
N ARG A 71 -14.98 -5.79 18.66
CA ARG A 71 -14.84 -6.30 20.02
C ARG A 71 -14.03 -7.59 19.99
N ILE A 72 -13.11 -7.75 20.95
CA ILE A 72 -12.31 -8.97 21.13
C ILE A 72 -13.21 -10.20 21.32
N GLY A 73 -14.42 -10.01 21.87
CA GLY A 73 -15.41 -11.09 22.06
C GLY A 73 -16.15 -11.52 20.79
N THR A 74 -16.06 -10.77 19.69
CA THR A 74 -16.71 -11.13 18.42
C THR A 74 -15.77 -12.04 17.63
N ALA A 75 -15.67 -13.29 18.05
CA ALA A 75 -14.87 -14.32 17.40
C ALA A 75 -15.73 -15.16 16.44
N LEU A 76 -15.08 -15.86 15.51
CA LEU A 76 -15.72 -16.96 14.81
C LEU A 76 -15.86 -18.15 15.76
N ASP A 77 -17.02 -18.82 15.73
CA ASP A 77 -17.27 -19.99 16.58
C ASP A 77 -16.36 -21.19 16.23
N ASP A 78 -15.92 -21.32 14.97
CA ASP A 78 -15.06 -22.42 14.48
C ASP A 78 -14.05 -21.96 13.39
N PRO A 79 -13.02 -21.17 13.74
CA PRO A 79 -12.08 -20.62 12.76
C PRO A 79 -11.25 -21.72 12.07
N GLU A 80 -10.95 -22.81 12.76
CA GLU A 80 -10.12 -23.90 12.24
C GLU A 80 -10.84 -24.76 11.19
N GLN A 81 -12.11 -25.11 11.39
CA GLN A 81 -12.90 -25.81 10.37
C GLN A 81 -13.11 -24.94 9.12
N LEU A 82 -13.33 -23.64 9.32
CA LEU A 82 -13.50 -22.71 8.21
C LEU A 82 -12.21 -22.59 7.39
N ARG A 83 -11.05 -22.46 8.06
CA ARG A 83 -9.74 -22.44 7.41
C ARG A 83 -9.53 -23.67 6.54
N GLN A 84 -9.79 -24.88 7.05
CA GLN A 84 -9.64 -26.12 6.30
C GLN A 84 -10.58 -26.19 5.07
N LYS A 85 -11.80 -25.63 5.16
CA LYS A 85 -12.70 -25.54 4.01
C LYS A 85 -12.16 -24.58 2.95
N ILE A 86 -11.61 -23.45 3.37
CA ILE A 86 -11.05 -22.42 2.48
C ILE A 86 -9.80 -22.92 1.76
N GLU A 87 -8.90 -23.62 2.47
CA GLU A 87 -7.69 -24.19 1.86
C GLU A 87 -7.98 -25.26 0.79
N ARG A 88 -9.15 -25.89 0.84
CA ARG A 88 -9.58 -26.89 -0.16
C ARG A 88 -10.17 -26.25 -1.42
N LEU A 89 -10.42 -24.94 -1.44
CA LEU A 89 -10.95 -24.24 -2.60
C LEU A 89 -9.87 -24.06 -3.68
N ALA A 90 -10.23 -24.32 -4.93
CA ALA A 90 -9.34 -24.10 -6.06
C ALA A 90 -8.96 -22.61 -6.17
N GLY A 91 -7.66 -22.32 -6.18
CA GLY A 91 -7.12 -20.96 -6.26
C GLY A 91 -6.65 -20.36 -4.93
N VAL A 92 -6.87 -21.03 -3.79
CA VAL A 92 -6.33 -20.61 -2.49
C VAL A 92 -4.91 -21.18 -2.33
N ARG A 93 -3.91 -20.31 -2.15
CA ARG A 93 -2.51 -20.72 -1.94
C ARG A 93 -2.21 -21.07 -0.48
N ALA A 94 -2.76 -20.31 0.47
CA ALA A 94 -2.59 -20.50 1.91
C ALA A 94 -3.68 -19.74 2.67
N ALA A 95 -4.03 -20.20 3.88
CA ALA A 95 -4.90 -19.50 4.81
C ALA A 95 -4.27 -19.48 6.22
N THR A 96 -4.43 -18.37 6.93
CA THR A 96 -3.95 -18.17 8.31
C THR A 96 -5.10 -17.64 9.17
N ILE A 97 -5.07 -17.92 10.47
CA ILE A 97 -6.02 -17.37 11.43
C ILE A 97 -5.32 -16.22 12.15
N ARG A 98 -5.98 -15.07 12.22
CA ARG A 98 -5.51 -13.91 12.97
C ARG A 98 -6.53 -13.48 14.00
N ALA A 99 -6.05 -13.03 15.15
CA ALA A 99 -6.85 -12.42 16.20
C ALA A 99 -6.41 -10.98 16.37
N GLU A 100 -7.31 -10.03 16.17
CA GLU A 100 -7.02 -8.60 16.34
C GLU A 100 -7.73 -8.06 17.57
N GLY A 101 -7.01 -7.31 18.39
CA GLY A 101 -7.54 -6.65 19.58
C GLY A 101 -6.85 -5.32 19.83
N PHE A 102 -7.55 -4.41 20.49
CA PHE A 102 -6.96 -3.16 20.97
C PHE A 102 -6.65 -3.29 22.46
N ALA A 103 -5.46 -2.84 22.85
CA ALA A 103 -5.03 -2.79 24.24
C ALA A 103 -4.41 -1.42 24.56
N LEU A 104 -4.23 -1.13 25.84
CA LEU A 104 -3.46 0.01 26.28
C LEU A 104 -2.08 -0.47 26.72
N ALA A 105 -1.05 -0.09 25.97
CA ALA A 105 0.32 -0.23 26.42
C ALA A 105 0.62 0.90 27.40
N SER A 106 0.75 0.56 28.67
CA SER A 106 1.11 1.52 29.72
C SER A 106 2.61 1.46 29.99
N SER A 107 3.24 2.62 30.04
CA SER A 107 4.58 2.84 30.60
C SER A 107 4.46 3.73 31.82
N GLU A 108 5.53 3.82 32.62
CA GLU A 108 5.58 4.52 33.92
C GLU A 108 5.08 5.98 33.85
N SER A 109 5.17 6.61 32.68
CA SER A 109 4.74 8.00 32.47
C SER A 109 3.56 8.18 31.50
N ARG A 110 3.22 7.18 30.66
CA ARG A 110 2.23 7.35 29.57
C ARG A 110 1.57 6.04 29.15
N SER A 111 0.28 6.13 28.85
CA SER A 111 -0.49 5.05 28.22
C SER A 111 -0.76 5.38 26.76
N TYR A 112 -0.54 4.39 25.89
CA TYR A 112 -0.82 4.47 24.46
C TYR A 112 -1.78 3.36 24.05
N GLY A 113 -2.75 3.69 23.20
CA GLY A 113 -3.54 2.68 22.50
C GLY A 113 -2.65 1.92 21.53
N VAL A 114 -2.62 0.60 21.64
CA VAL A 114 -1.89 -0.29 20.74
C VAL A 114 -2.85 -1.31 20.14
N GLN A 115 -2.64 -1.65 18.88
CA GLN A 115 -3.29 -2.79 18.25
C GLN A 115 -2.40 -4.02 18.46
N ILE A 116 -2.99 -5.09 18.97
CA ILE A 116 -2.36 -6.40 19.14
C ILE A 116 -2.94 -7.32 18.06
N ILE A 117 -2.05 -7.97 17.31
CA ILE A 117 -2.41 -8.94 16.29
C ILE A 117 -1.77 -10.27 16.67
N GLY A 118 -2.58 -11.25 17.04
CA GLY A 118 -2.19 -12.65 17.18
C GLY A 118 -2.12 -13.31 15.81
N VAL A 119 -1.01 -13.97 15.52
CA VAL A 119 -0.74 -14.66 14.25
C VAL A 119 -0.27 -16.09 14.52
N GLU A 120 -0.45 -16.99 13.55
CA GLU A 120 0.11 -18.35 13.58
C GLU A 120 1.50 -18.35 12.93
N PRO A 121 2.61 -18.38 13.70
CA PRO A 121 3.94 -18.04 13.17
C PRO A 121 4.43 -18.92 12.02
N GLU A 122 4.11 -20.22 12.06
CA GLU A 122 4.50 -21.20 11.04
C GLU A 122 3.81 -20.98 9.69
N ARG A 123 2.58 -20.44 9.70
CA ARG A 123 1.75 -20.27 8.49
C ARG A 123 1.73 -18.85 7.97
N GLU A 124 2.04 -17.88 8.82
CA GLU A 124 2.02 -16.46 8.49
C GLU A 124 2.94 -16.12 7.31
N GLY A 125 4.11 -16.78 7.20
CA GLY A 125 5.05 -16.57 6.09
C GLY A 125 4.53 -16.99 4.71
N ALA A 126 3.48 -17.81 4.65
CA ALA A 126 2.85 -18.21 3.38
C ALA A 126 1.76 -17.23 2.92
N VAL A 127 1.24 -16.40 3.84
CA VAL A 127 0.12 -15.47 3.59
C VAL A 127 0.58 -14.01 3.60
N SER A 128 1.59 -13.67 4.40
CA SER A 128 2.08 -12.31 4.58
C SER A 128 3.60 -12.21 4.49
N THR A 129 4.08 -11.07 4.02
CA THR A 129 5.51 -10.73 3.99
C THR A 129 6.03 -10.24 5.34
N ILE A 130 5.16 -10.06 6.36
CA ILE A 130 5.53 -9.56 7.70
C ILE A 130 6.77 -10.26 8.30
N PRO A 131 6.91 -11.60 8.26
CA PRO A 131 8.10 -12.27 8.79
C PRO A 131 9.41 -11.84 8.10
N GLY A 132 9.35 -11.43 6.84
CA GLY A 132 10.50 -11.00 6.03
C GLY A 132 10.88 -9.53 6.14
N VAL A 133 10.07 -8.70 6.82
CA VAL A 133 10.34 -7.25 7.00
C VAL A 133 10.76 -6.89 8.42
N VAL A 134 10.97 -7.87 9.30
CA VAL A 134 11.50 -7.66 10.65
C VAL A 134 12.92 -7.07 10.58
N ARG A 135 13.06 -5.78 10.91
CA ARG A 135 14.36 -5.08 10.91
C ARG A 135 15.18 -5.28 12.18
N SER A 136 14.53 -5.59 13.30
CA SER A 136 15.17 -5.77 14.60
C SER A 136 14.38 -6.75 15.46
N GLY A 137 15.07 -7.70 16.09
CA GLY A 137 14.47 -8.78 16.85
C GLY A 137 14.40 -10.09 16.07
N SER A 138 13.76 -11.10 16.66
CA SER A 138 13.45 -12.37 16.01
C SER A 138 11.96 -12.47 15.73
N TRP A 139 11.60 -13.03 14.58
CA TRP A 139 10.21 -13.45 14.33
C TRP A 139 9.83 -14.52 15.35
N LEU A 140 8.55 -14.50 15.76
CA LEU A 140 7.98 -15.38 16.77
C LEU A 140 8.36 -16.85 16.46
N SER A 141 9.26 -17.40 17.27
CA SER A 141 9.81 -18.76 17.18
C SER A 141 9.17 -19.68 18.20
#